data_AF-A0A5N7RVK5-F1
#
_entry.id   AF-A0A5N7RVK5-F1
#
_cell.length_a   1.000
_cell.length_b   1.000
_cell.length_c   1.000
_cell.angle_alpha   90.00
_cell.angle_beta   90.00
_cell.angle_gamma   90.00
#
_symmetry.space_group_name_H-M   'P 1'
#
loop_
_entity.id
_entity.type
_entity.pdbx_description
1 polymer ?
#
loop_
_entity_poly.entity_id
_entity_poly.type
_entity_poly.pdbx_seq_one_letter_code
_entity_poly.pdbx_strand_id
1 'polypeptide(L)' 'MAKTLAFGGLHVVTSFSVTYIITGSVALSGAVTFIEPAVNTVVHYFFDRFWDRGRHAGGTPRTQAPTSPA' A
#
# COMPACT_ATOMS: atom_id res chain seq x y z
N MET A 1 6.02 15.59 -9.99
CA MET A 1 6.63 15.41 -8.65
C MET A 1 5.97 16.24 -7.56
N ALA A 2 5.71 17.54 -7.76
CA ALA A 2 5.02 18.37 -6.77
C ALA A 2 3.65 17.82 -6.32
N LYS A 3 2.88 17.21 -7.24
CA LYS A 3 1.56 16.62 -6.93
C LYS A 3 1.65 15.39 -6.02
N THR A 4 2.68 14.56 -6.20
CA THR A 4 2.97 13.38 -5.36
C THR A 4 3.42 13.80 -3.96
N LEU A 5 4.29 14.82 -3.89
CA LEU A 5 4.77 15.37 -2.63
C LEU A 5 3.65 16.09 -1.85
N ALA A 6 2.77 16.81 -2.56
CA ALA A 6 1.59 17.44 -1.96
C ALA A 6 0.62 16.40 -1.40
N PHE A 7 0.43 15.27 -2.08
CA PHE A 7 -0.42 14.19 -1.60
C PHE A 7 0.14 13.53 -0.33
N GLY A 8 1.45 13.26 -0.30
CA GLY A 8 2.13 12.75 0.90
C GLY A 8 2.13 13.75 2.06
N GLY A 9 2.36 15.03 1.78
CA GLY A 9 2.31 16.09 2.79
C GLY A 9 0.92 16.26 3.39
N LEU A 10 -0.12 16.29 2.55
CA LEU A 10 -1.51 16.36 3.01
C LEU A 10 -1.80 15.19 3.96
N HIS A 11 -1.45 13.97 3.58
CA HIS A 11 -1.65 12.75 4.35
C HIS A 11 -1.04 12.84 5.76
N VAL A 12 0.23 13.24 5.85
CA VAL A 12 0.92 13.45 7.14
C VAL A 12 0.19 14.49 7.99
N VAL A 13 -0.27 15.59 7.37
CA VAL A 13 -0.99 16.65 8.08
C VAL A 13 -2.34 16.18 8.59
N THR A 14 -3.14 15.43 7.81
CA THR A 14 -4.44 14.90 8.29
C THR A 14 -4.23 13.89 9.42
N SER A 15 -3.34 12.90 9.24
CA SER A 15 -3.13 11.84 10.24
C SER A 15 -2.58 12.39 11.55
N PHE A 16 -1.68 13.37 11.48
CA PHE A 16 -1.19 14.09 12.65
C PHE A 16 -2.30 14.92 13.31
N SER A 17 -3.07 15.68 12.54
CA SER A 17 -4.11 16.57 13.08
C SER A 17 -5.24 15.79 13.77
N VAL A 18 -5.73 14.72 13.16
CA VAL A 18 -6.79 13.88 13.74
C VAL A 18 -6.32 13.23 15.05
N THR A 19 -5.12 12.64 15.05
CA THR A 19 -4.54 12.01 16.25
C THR A 19 -4.28 13.01 17.37
N TYR A 20 -3.81 14.21 17.01
CA TYR A 20 -3.55 15.28 17.96
C TYR A 20 -4.84 15.82 18.57
N ILE A 21 -5.91 16.01 17.78
CA ILE A 21 -7.21 16.44 18.28
C ILE A 21 -7.79 15.43 19.27
N ILE A 22 -7.68 14.13 18.98
CA ILE A 22 -8.25 13.07 19.83
C ILE A 22 -7.42 12.88 21.11
N THR A 23 -6.10 12.96 21.00
CA THR A 23 -5.20 12.54 22.10
C THR A 23 -4.55 13.70 22.85
N GLY A 24 -4.47 14.88 22.24
CA GLY A 24 -3.73 16.03 22.76
C GLY A 24 -2.20 15.84 22.83
N SER A 25 -1.66 14.73 22.30
CA SER A 25 -0.25 14.35 22.45
C SER A 25 0.50 14.37 21.13
N VAL A 26 1.55 15.18 21.07
CA VAL A 26 2.46 15.29 19.92
C VAL A 26 3.23 13.98 19.68
N ALA A 27 3.60 13.27 20.75
CA ALA A 27 4.35 12.02 20.65
C ALA A 27 3.53 10.91 19.95
N LEU A 28 2.25 10.78 20.31
CA LEU A 28 1.35 9.82 19.67
C LEU A 28 1.03 10.21 18.22
N SER A 29 0.88 11.51 17.96
CA SER A 29 0.68 12.03 16.61
C SER A 29 1.87 11.76 15.69
N GLY A 30 3.10 11.86 16.22
CA GLY A 30 4.32 11.48 15.49
C GLY A 30 4.41 9.97 15.24
N ALA A 31 4.06 9.14 16.22
CA ALA A 31 4.05 7.69 16.08
C ALA A 31 3.04 7.22 15.01
N VAL A 32 1.85 7.83 14.95
CA VAL A 32 0.81 7.48 13.97
C VAL A 32 1.28 7.71 12.53
N THR A 33 2.03 8.78 12.27
CA THR A 33 2.60 9.07 10.94
C THR A 33 3.46 7.94 10.40
N PHE A 34 4.15 7.18 11.27
CA PHE A 34 4.95 6.00 10.87
C PHE A 34 4.14 4.70 10.88
N ILE A 35 3.13 4.61 11.75
CA ILE A 35 2.21 3.47 11.81
C ILE A 35 1.43 3.32 10.52
N GLU A 36 1.02 4.40 9.89
CA GLU A 36 0.21 4.38 8.67
C GLU A 36 0.90 3.64 7.49
N PRO A 37 2.14 3.97 7.07
CA PRO A 37 2.83 3.20 6.04
C PRO A 37 3.17 1.77 6.49
N ALA A 38 3.44 1.54 7.78
CA ALA A 38 3.69 0.20 8.31
C ALA A 38 2.45 -0.69 8.20
N VAL A 39 1.28 -0.19 8.62
CA VAL A 39 0.00 -0.89 8.51
C VAL A 39 -0.36 -1.10 7.04
N ASN A 40 -0.18 -0.09 6.18
CA ASN A 40 -0.45 -0.25 4.75
C ASN A 40 0.40 -1.36 4.12
N THR A 41 1.67 -1.49 4.53
CA THR A 41 2.57 -2.55 4.07
C THR A 41 2.15 -3.92 4.60
N VAL A 42 1.82 -4.02 5.89
CA VAL A 42 1.34 -5.26 6.51
C VAL A 42 0.02 -5.72 5.88
N VAL A 43 -0.93 -4.80 5.71
CA VAL A 43 -2.22 -5.08 5.07
C VAL A 43 -2.02 -5.52 3.63
N HIS A 44 -1.21 -4.83 2.82
CA HIS A 44 -0.89 -5.28 1.46
C HIS A 44 -0.28 -6.67 1.44
N TYR A 45 0.68 -6.94 2.33
CA TYR A 45 1.32 -8.25 2.44
C TYR A 45 0.31 -9.37 2.74
N PHE A 46 -0.58 -9.15 3.71
CA PHE A 46 -1.63 -10.12 4.05
C PHE A 46 -2.71 -10.21 2.97
N PHE A 47 -3.07 -9.10 2.32
CA PHE A 47 -4.08 -9.05 1.26
C PHE A 47 -3.60 -9.79 0.01
N ASP A 48 -2.37 -9.55 -0.41
CA ASP A 48 -1.71 -10.32 -1.46
C ASP A 48 -1.65 -11.79 -1.06
N ARG A 49 -1.15 -12.12 0.14
CA ARG A 49 -1.06 -13.52 0.57
C ARG A 49 -2.40 -14.25 0.67
N PHE A 50 -3.48 -13.54 1.01
CA PHE A 50 -4.83 -14.10 1.10
C PHE A 50 -5.46 -14.27 -0.29
N TRP A 51 -5.27 -13.29 -1.18
CA TRP A 51 -5.86 -13.29 -2.51
C TRP A 51 -5.04 -14.04 -3.56
N ASP A 52 -3.74 -14.16 -3.39
CA ASP A 52 -2.84 -14.90 -4.29
C ASP A 52 -3.18 -16.41 -4.26
N ARG A 53 -3.74 -16.93 -3.15
CA ARG A 53 -4.36 -18.27 -3.13
C ARG A 53 -5.51 -18.45 -4.12
N GLY A 54 -6.17 -17.38 -4.53
CA GLY A 54 -7.23 -17.38 -5.54
C GLY A 54 -6.75 -17.11 -6.97
N ARG A 55 -5.53 -16.56 -7.16
CA ARG A 55 -5.01 -16.17 -8.49
C ARG A 55 -4.03 -17.17 -9.10
N HIS A 56 -3.47 -18.10 -8.33
CA HIS A 56 -2.69 -19.23 -8.88
C HIS A 56 -3.49 -20.23 -9.72
N ALA A 57 -4.83 -20.11 -9.77
CA ALA A 57 -5.69 -20.91 -10.67
C ALA A 57 -5.85 -20.32 -12.09
N GLY A 58 -5.15 -19.23 -12.43
CA GLY A 58 -5.21 -18.58 -13.75
C GLY A 58 -3.90 -18.61 -14.54
N GLY A 59 -2.86 -19.24 -14.02
CA GLY A 59 -1.60 -19.44 -14.74
C GLY A 59 -1.75 -20.58 -15.76
N THR A 60 -2.50 -20.37 -16.84
CA THR A 60 -2.30 -21.17 -18.04
C THR A 60 -0.91 -20.78 -18.55
N PRO A 61 0.11 -21.66 -18.46
CA PRO A 61 1.33 -21.42 -19.21
C PRO A 61 0.85 -21.40 -20.65
N ARG A 62 0.99 -20.27 -21.33
CA ARG A 62 0.78 -20.22 -22.78
C ARG A 62 1.88 -21.10 -23.36
N THR A 63 1.61 -22.39 -23.45
CA THR A 63 2.40 -23.37 -24.18
C THR A 63 2.53 -22.84 -25.58
N GLN A 64 3.74 -22.36 -25.85
CA GLN A 64 4.43 -22.21 -27.11
C GLN A 64 3.67 -22.69 -28.35
N ALA A 65 3.62 -21.83 -29.38
CA ALA A 65 3.72 -22.29 -30.75
C ALA A 65 4.83 -21.47 -31.43
N PRO A 66 5.99 -22.08 -31.75
CA PRO A 66 6.94 -21.48 -32.67
C PRO A 66 6.43 -21.72 -34.09
N THR A 67 5.81 -20.73 -34.70
CA THR A 67 5.60 -20.75 -36.16
C THR A 67 6.44 -19.65 -36.78
N SER A 68 7.70 -20.01 -37.02
CA SER A 68 8.56 -19.40 -38.04
C SER A 68 8.12 -19.90 -39.44
N PRO A 69 8.77 -19.46 -40.53
CA PRO A 69 8.37 -18.42 -41.47
C PRO A 69 7.73 -18.99 -42.76
N ALA A 70 7.09 -18.12 -43.56
CA ALA A 70 6.83 -18.35 -44.97
C ALA A 70 6.92 -17.02 -45.72
#